data_AF-A0A349A1R0-F1
#
_entry.id   AF-A0A349A1R0-F1
#
_cell.length_a   1.000
_cell.length_b   1.000
_cell.length_c   1.000
_cell.angle_alpha   90.00
_cell.angle_beta   90.00
_cell.angle_gamma   90.00
#
_symmetry.space_group_name_H-M   'P 1'
#
loop_
_entity.id
_entity.type
_entity.pdbx_description
1 polymer ?
#
loop_
_entity_poly.entity_id
_entity_poly.type
_entity_poly.pdbx_seq_one_letter_code
_entity_poly.pdbx_strand_id
1 'polypeptide(L)'
;MSLADRNNPYNFDAFLAWRQAVDYYADDAFIRKVVRRFTGAEADRVDAAARAVSRKASYRWRDLAERIALPENRPFMMHYDGHHRRIDRICRPGETELLEREVFAEAFFSEKTSPWEKL
;
A
#
# COMPACT_ATOMS: atom_id res chain seq x y z
N MET A 1 -30.29 -21.21 13.17
CA MET A 1 -29.20 -20.20 13.15
C MET A 1 -28.84 -19.89 14.58
N SER A 2 -27.56 -19.92 14.95
CA SER A 2 -27.13 -19.45 16.27
C SER A 2 -27.29 -17.92 16.32
N LEU A 3 -27.78 -17.41 17.44
CA LEU A 3 -27.85 -15.97 17.70
C LEU A 3 -26.43 -15.41 17.90
N ALA A 4 -26.26 -14.09 17.76
CA ALA A 4 -24.99 -13.45 18.07
C ALA A 4 -24.61 -13.67 19.54
N ASP A 5 -23.48 -14.31 19.79
CA ASP A 5 -22.91 -14.49 21.13
C ASP A 5 -21.90 -13.38 21.42
N ARG A 6 -22.17 -12.58 22.46
CA ARG A 6 -21.27 -11.51 22.89
C ARG A 6 -19.94 -12.03 23.43
N ASN A 7 -19.89 -13.29 23.86
CA ASN A 7 -18.70 -13.94 24.42
C ASN A 7 -17.98 -14.82 23.39
N ASN A 8 -18.23 -14.61 22.10
CA ASN A 8 -17.57 -15.37 21.05
C ASN A 8 -16.03 -15.20 21.15
N PRO A 9 -15.26 -16.27 21.41
CA PRO A 9 -13.81 -16.18 21.55
C PRO A 9 -13.09 -16.01 20.20
N TYR A 10 -13.81 -16.13 19.08
CA TYR A 10 -13.24 -15.98 17.75
C TYR A 10 -12.85 -14.52 17.46
N ASN A 11 -11.56 -14.30 17.22
CA ASN A 11 -11.03 -13.02 16.78
C ASN A 11 -9.89 -13.24 15.76
N PHE A 12 -9.39 -12.15 15.19
CA PHE A 12 -8.31 -12.16 14.21
C PHE A 12 -6.99 -11.66 14.80
N ASP A 13 -6.88 -11.46 16.12
CA ASP A 13 -5.76 -10.75 16.72
C ASP A 13 -4.42 -11.43 16.43
N ALA A 14 -4.37 -12.77 16.50
CA ALA A 14 -3.17 -13.53 16.16
C ALA A 14 -2.76 -13.36 14.68
N PHE A 15 -3.73 -13.35 13.77
CA PHE A 15 -3.49 -13.13 12.35
C PHE A 15 -3.04 -11.70 12.08
N LEU A 16 -3.67 -10.72 12.71
CA LEU A 16 -3.33 -9.30 12.56
C LEU A 16 -1.94 -9.01 13.10
N ALA A 17 -1.58 -9.57 14.26
CA ALA A 17 -0.24 -9.45 14.84
C ALA A 17 0.83 -10.05 13.90
N TRP A 18 0.57 -11.23 13.34
CA TRP A 18 1.45 -11.82 12.33
C TRP A 18 1.56 -10.92 11.09
N ARG A 19 0.43 -10.53 10.48
CA ARG A 19 0.40 -9.68 9.28
C ARG A 19 1.14 -8.37 9.50
N GLN A 20 1.02 -7.77 10.69
CA GLN A 20 1.67 -6.52 11.06
C GLN A 20 3.20 -6.62 11.05
N ALA A 21 3.76 -7.80 11.34
CA ALA A 21 5.19 -8.04 11.42
C ALA A 21 5.87 -8.39 10.08
N VAL A 22 5.12 -8.84 9.08
CA VAL A 22 5.66 -9.36 7.81
C VAL A 22 6.19 -8.24 6.91
N ASP A 23 7.42 -8.39 6.42
CA ASP A 23 8.01 -7.63 5.31
C ASP A 23 7.80 -8.41 4.00
N TYR A 24 7.06 -7.81 3.05
CA TYR A 24 6.54 -8.48 1.86
C TYR A 24 7.63 -9.01 0.92
N TYR A 25 8.81 -8.38 0.91
CA TYR A 25 9.94 -8.81 0.09
C TYR A 25 10.99 -9.56 0.92
N ALA A 26 11.31 -9.07 2.12
CA ALA A 26 12.41 -9.62 2.90
C ALA A 26 12.08 -11.03 3.43
N ASP A 27 10.81 -11.27 3.78
CA ASP A 27 10.34 -12.55 4.32
C ASP A 27 9.90 -13.53 3.21
N ASP A 28 9.74 -13.06 1.98
CA ASP A 28 9.42 -13.90 0.83
C ASP A 28 10.70 -14.45 0.17
N ALA A 29 10.97 -15.74 0.40
CA ALA A 29 12.10 -16.43 -0.20
C ALA A 29 11.94 -16.69 -1.70
N PHE A 30 10.70 -16.78 -2.20
CA PHE A 30 10.42 -17.01 -3.61
C PHE A 30 10.76 -15.78 -4.43
N ILE A 31 10.27 -14.60 -4.05
CA ILE A 31 10.49 -13.38 -4.84
C ILE A 31 11.96 -12.98 -4.88
N ARG A 32 12.72 -13.19 -3.79
CA ARG A 32 14.18 -12.98 -3.78
C ARG A 32 14.91 -13.93 -4.73
N LYS A 33 14.46 -15.17 -4.88
CA LYS A 33 14.99 -16.11 -5.87
C LYS A 33 14.65 -15.67 -7.29
N VAL A 34 13.43 -15.16 -7.52
CA VAL A 34 13.00 -14.60 -8.81
C VAL A 34 13.91 -13.44 -9.21
N VAL A 35 14.12 -12.45 -8.34
CA VAL A 35 15.03 -11.32 -8.61
C VAL A 35 16.40 -11.84 -9.03
N ARG A 36 17.05 -12.66 -8.19
CA ARG A 36 18.38 -13.23 -8.50
C ARG A 36 18.43 -13.99 -9.83
N ARG A 37 17.35 -14.68 -10.21
CA ARG A 37 17.31 -15.50 -11.42
C ARG A 37 17.17 -14.69 -12.71
N PHE A 38 16.47 -13.55 -12.66
CA PHE A 38 16.07 -12.80 -13.84
C PHE A 38 16.84 -11.49 -14.06
N THR A 39 17.40 -10.88 -13.03
CA THR A 39 18.09 -9.58 -13.15
C THR A 39 19.60 -9.69 -13.39
N GLY A 40 20.17 -10.90 -13.31
CA GLY A 40 21.57 -11.15 -13.66
C GLY A 40 22.55 -10.23 -12.92
N ALA A 41 23.34 -9.45 -13.67
CA ALA A 41 24.32 -8.51 -13.12
C ALA A 41 23.70 -7.36 -12.29
N GLU A 42 22.41 -7.06 -12.47
CA GLU A 42 21.69 -6.02 -11.71
C GLU A 42 21.05 -6.57 -10.42
N ALA A 43 21.21 -7.86 -10.10
CA ALA A 43 20.53 -8.50 -8.97
C ALA A 43 20.73 -7.82 -7.62
N ASP A 44 21.95 -7.43 -7.28
CA ASP A 44 22.21 -6.78 -5.99
C ASP A 44 21.57 -5.39 -5.91
N ARG A 45 21.58 -4.66 -7.03
CA ARG A 45 20.95 -3.34 -7.12
C ARG A 45 19.43 -3.44 -6.97
N VAL A 46 18.80 -4.39 -7.68
CA VAL A 46 17.34 -4.60 -7.64
C VAL A 46 16.90 -5.15 -6.28
N ASP A 47 17.64 -6.09 -5.68
CA ASP A 47 17.34 -6.61 -4.33
C ASP A 47 17.43 -5.49 -3.28
N ALA A 48 18.44 -4.61 -3.37
CA ALA A 48 18.55 -3.46 -2.47
C ALA A 48 17.39 -2.47 -2.64
N ALA A 49 17.02 -2.14 -3.88
CA ALA A 49 15.88 -1.26 -4.17
C ALA A 49 14.56 -1.85 -3.65
N ALA A 50 14.31 -3.14 -3.94
CA ALA A 50 13.12 -3.85 -3.49
C ALA A 50 13.01 -3.89 -1.96
N ARG A 51 14.11 -4.12 -1.23
CA ARG A 51 14.12 -4.05 0.25
C ARG A 51 13.76 -2.67 0.79
N ALA A 52 14.27 -1.61 0.18
CA ALA A 52 14.00 -0.24 0.62
C ALA A 52 12.51 0.11 0.47
N VAL A 53 11.93 -0.26 -0.67
CA VAL A 53 10.50 -0.06 -0.95
C VAL A 53 9.63 -0.98 -0.10
N SER A 54 10.01 -2.24 0.06
CA SER A 54 9.24 -3.23 0.83
C SER A 54 8.96 -2.76 2.24
N ARG A 55 9.96 -2.19 2.93
CA ARG A 55 9.74 -1.62 4.26
C ARG A 55 8.66 -0.53 4.28
N LYS A 56 8.57 0.30 3.25
CA LYS A 56 7.52 1.34 3.15
C LYS A 56 6.17 0.69 2.86
N ALA A 57 6.13 -0.21 1.88
CA ALA A 57 4.94 -0.93 1.42
C ALA A 57 4.30 -1.80 2.51
N SER A 58 5.11 -2.59 3.21
CA SER A 58 4.67 -3.58 4.20
C SER A 58 4.18 -2.97 5.49
N TYR A 59 4.67 -1.79 5.86
CA TYR A 59 4.30 -1.14 7.12
C TYR A 59 3.45 0.10 6.85
N ARG A 60 4.08 1.26 6.67
CA ARG A 60 3.40 2.55 6.62
C ARG A 60 2.34 2.64 5.53
N TRP A 61 2.66 2.20 4.31
CA TRP A 61 1.72 2.29 3.19
C TRP A 61 0.55 1.32 3.33
N ARG A 62 0.78 0.13 3.87
CA ARG A 62 -0.29 -0.82 4.21
C ARG A 62 -1.28 -0.17 5.17
N ASP A 63 -0.80 0.45 6.24
CA ASP A 63 -1.65 1.06 7.25
C ASP A 63 -2.43 2.26 6.69
N LEU A 64 -1.82 3.05 5.80
CA LEU A 64 -2.52 4.12 5.05
C LEU A 64 -3.59 3.53 4.12
N ALA A 65 -3.25 2.51 3.34
CA ALA A 65 -4.17 1.87 2.40
C ALA A 65 -5.37 1.26 3.11
N GLU A 66 -5.16 0.63 4.27
CA GLU A 66 -6.24 0.06 5.09
C GLU A 66 -7.22 1.13 5.58
N ARG A 67 -6.71 2.29 6.01
CA ARG A 67 -7.57 3.44 6.40
C ARG A 67 -8.33 4.01 5.22
N ILE A 68 -7.66 4.17 4.07
CA ILE A 68 -8.29 4.70 2.84
C ILE A 68 -9.42 3.80 2.36
N ALA A 69 -9.27 2.48 2.51
CA ALA A 69 -10.25 1.50 2.04
C ALA A 69 -11.54 1.43 2.88
N LEU A 70 -11.60 2.12 4.03
CA LEU A 70 -12.79 2.16 4.87
C LEU A 70 -13.97 2.82 4.13
N PRO A 71 -15.20 2.28 4.24
CA PRO A 71 -16.39 2.90 3.62
C PRO A 71 -16.62 4.35 4.02
N GLU A 72 -16.25 4.71 5.26
CA GLU A 72 -16.33 6.07 5.80
C GLU A 72 -15.40 7.04 5.08
N ASN A 73 -14.32 6.53 4.50
CA ASN A 73 -13.27 7.28 3.80
C ASN A 73 -13.43 7.22 2.27
N ARG A 74 -14.56 6.70 1.76
CA ARG A 74 -14.77 6.62 0.31
C ARG A 74 -14.74 8.01 -0.34
N PRO A 75 -14.11 8.15 -1.52
CA PRO A 75 -14.19 9.39 -2.29
C PRO A 75 -15.62 9.72 -2.70
N PHE A 76 -15.94 11.01 -2.80
CA PHE A 76 -17.24 11.49 -3.28
C PHE A 76 -17.10 12.72 -4.17
N MET A 77 -18.14 13.01 -4.96
CA MET A 77 -18.17 14.17 -5.85
C MET A 77 -18.92 15.33 -5.21
N MET A 78 -18.33 16.51 -5.24
CA MET A 78 -18.93 17.78 -4.85
C MET A 78 -19.17 18.61 -6.12
N HIS A 79 -20.41 18.63 -6.60
CA HIS A 79 -20.77 19.30 -7.85
C HIS A 79 -20.71 20.82 -7.77
N TYR A 80 -21.07 21.41 -6.63
CA TYR A 80 -21.18 22.86 -6.47
C TYR A 80 -20.41 23.36 -5.25
N ASP A 81 -19.92 24.59 -5.31
CA ASP A 81 -19.37 25.30 -4.16
C ASP A 81 -20.46 25.98 -3.30
N GLY A 82 -20.06 26.65 -2.22
CA GLY A 82 -20.97 27.39 -1.34
C GLY A 82 -21.66 28.61 -1.98
N HIS A 83 -21.33 28.95 -3.22
CA HIS A 83 -21.92 30.03 -4.01
C HIS A 83 -22.67 29.52 -5.25
N HIS A 84 -23.01 28.22 -5.28
CA HIS A 84 -23.75 27.57 -6.37
C HIS A 84 -23.01 27.57 -7.73
N ARG A 85 -21.69 27.64 -7.73
CA ARG A 85 -20.88 27.49 -8.95
C ARG A 85 -20.53 26.02 -9.14
N ARG A 86 -20.68 25.50 -10.37
CA ARG A 86 -20.32 24.11 -10.69
C ARG A 86 -18.80 23.94 -10.70
N ILE A 87 -18.30 22.98 -9.91
CA ILE A 87 -16.87 22.67 -9.73
C ILE A 87 -16.52 21.19 -9.96
N ASP A 88 -17.50 20.28 -9.85
CA ASP A 88 -17.32 18.82 -10.03
C ASP A 88 -16.06 18.25 -9.34
N ARG A 89 -15.82 18.66 -8.09
CA ARG A 89 -14.62 18.27 -7.33
C ARG A 89 -14.75 16.84 -6.80
N ILE A 90 -13.70 16.03 -6.95
CA ILE A 90 -13.57 14.74 -6.25
C ILE A 90 -12.93 15.00 -4.89
N CYS A 91 -13.69 14.78 -3.83
CA CYS A 91 -13.22 14.85 -2.45
C CYS A 91 -12.70 13.47 -2.03
N ARG A 92 -11.47 13.41 -1.51
CA ARG A 92 -10.77 12.18 -1.10
C ARG A 92 -10.13 12.36 0.29
N PRO A 93 -9.83 11.27 1.01
CA PRO A 93 -9.11 11.33 2.29
C PRO A 93 -7.72 11.96 2.15
N GLY A 94 -7.24 12.59 3.22
CA GLY A 94 -5.88 13.14 3.27
C GLY A 94 -4.80 12.04 3.21
N GLU A 95 -5.11 10.86 3.75
CA GLU A 95 -4.25 9.68 3.69
C GLU A 95 -3.97 9.26 2.25
N THR A 96 -4.94 9.40 1.34
CA THR A 96 -4.75 9.10 -0.08
C THR A 96 -3.69 10.02 -0.69
N GLU A 97 -3.75 11.31 -0.38
CA GLU A 97 -2.75 12.26 -0.86
C GLU A 97 -1.35 11.97 -0.28
N LEU A 98 -1.27 11.64 1.01
CA LEU A 98 0.00 11.28 1.65
C LEU A 98 0.62 10.03 1.01
N LEU A 99 -0.17 8.98 0.82
CA LEU A 99 0.27 7.74 0.19
C LEU A 99 0.75 8.00 -1.24
N GLU A 100 -0.01 8.76 -2.03
CA GLU A 100 0.39 9.14 -3.39
C GLU A 100 1.72 9.88 -3.40
N ARG A 101 1.87 10.92 -2.56
CA ARG A 101 3.12 11.69 -2.48
C ARG A 101 4.32 10.80 -2.18
N GLU A 102 4.18 9.85 -1.25
CA GLU A 102 5.25 8.91 -0.90
C GLU A 102 5.56 7.94 -2.05
N VAL A 103 4.54 7.39 -2.71
CA VAL A 103 4.72 6.48 -3.86
C VAL A 103 5.38 7.20 -5.04
N PHE A 104 4.95 8.43 -5.36
CA PHE A 104 5.55 9.23 -6.44
C PHE A 104 6.99 9.64 -6.13
N ALA A 105 7.35 9.83 -4.85
CA ALA A 105 8.70 10.14 -4.44
C ALA A 105 9.70 8.99 -4.70
N GLU A 106 9.24 7.74 -4.77
CA GLU A 106 10.07 6.60 -5.18
C GLU A 106 10.39 6.57 -6.67
N ALA A 107 9.80 7.46 -7.47
CA ALA A 107 10.07 7.59 -8.90
C ALA A 107 9.83 6.29 -9.71
N PHE A 108 8.91 5.42 -9.29
CA PHE A 108 8.52 4.21 -10.05
C PHE A 108 8.06 4.55 -11.48
N PHE A 109 7.41 5.69 -11.65
CA PHE A 109 6.90 6.14 -12.94
C PHE A 109 7.90 6.96 -13.76
N SER A 110 9.13 7.15 -13.26
CA SER A 110 10.17 7.91 -13.97
C SER A 110 10.90 7.05 -15.00
N GLU A 111 11.31 7.66 -16.12
CA GLU A 111 12.21 7.03 -17.10
C GLU A 111 13.61 6.80 -16.55
N LYS A 112 14.00 7.51 -15.48
CA LYS A 112 15.33 7.39 -14.85
C LYS A 112 15.52 6.12 -14.04
N THR A 113 14.43 5.51 -13.60
CA THR A 113 14.41 4.29 -12.78
C THR A 113 14.46 3.07 -13.69
N SER A 114 15.30 2.09 -13.37
CA SER A 114 15.42 0.87 -14.18
C SER A 114 14.07 0.14 -14.20
N PRO A 115 13.62 -0.44 -15.34
CA PRO A 115 12.40 -1.25 -15.37
C PRO A 115 12.36 -2.36 -14.32
N TRP A 116 13.52 -2.93 -13.96
CA TRP A 116 13.63 -3.95 -12.92
C TRP A 116 13.37 -3.42 -11.51
N GLU A 117 13.59 -2.13 -11.26
CA GLU A 117 13.34 -1.46 -9.97
C GLU A 117 11.89 -0.96 -9.85
N LYS A 118 11.10 -1.02 -10.94
CA LYS A 118 9.68 -0.62 -10.98
C LYS A 118 8.71 -1.75 -10.62
N LEU A 119 9.21 -2.98 -10.55
CA LEU A 119 8.42 -4.21 -10.34
C LEU A 119 8.07 -4.42 -8.87
#